data_AF-A0A5J6Q4C2-F1
#
_entry.id   AF-A0A5J6Q4C2-F1
#
_cell.length_a   1.000
_cell.length_b   1.000
_cell.length_c   1.000
_cell.angle_alpha   90.00
_cell.angle_beta   90.00
_cell.angle_gamma   90.00
#
_symmetry.space_group_name_H-M   'P 1'
#
loop_
_entity.id
_entity.type
_entity.pdbx_description
1 polymer ?
#
loop_
_entity_poly.entity_id
_entity_poly.type
_entity_poly.pdbx_seq_one_letter_code
_entity_poly.pdbx_strand_id
1 'polypeptide(L)'
;MFSSALLLSSIGAAIAPPSRAEVLVRAQGRCKLVSGGLKDYNGHCLFKHKAAGGSDVFVVRLDDGSNFVFRGPNTQALSVQTYSGIRNVRHKAERDHDVFIWDDEGERRRLSVRLDHVQNPDVTFEDEPQQASTGALVGAAVGALIGNLIGGGDSSTSTSRSRESASVGAPVGELQDLVGRKGGQAEPNLVRRGYIYRGGSTGISSKFSFWEQPGTGNCVGIETSDGRYQKIVYADRSSCD
;
A
#
# COMPACT_ATOMS: atom_id res chain seq x y z
N MET A 1 42.88 -57.66 7.94
CA MET A 1 42.21 -56.69 8.83
C MET A 1 42.54 -55.28 8.34
N PHE A 2 41.74 -54.69 7.47
CA PHE A 2 41.81 -53.26 7.16
C PHE A 2 40.37 -52.77 7.04
N SER A 3 39.98 -51.92 7.99
CA SER A 3 38.64 -51.36 8.14
C SER A 3 38.63 -50.00 7.43
N SER A 4 37.92 -49.88 6.31
CA SER A 4 37.73 -48.61 5.60
C SER A 4 36.44 -47.96 6.09
N ALA A 5 36.58 -46.94 6.93
CA ALA A 5 35.48 -46.08 7.36
C ALA A 5 35.24 -44.99 6.28
N LEU A 6 34.08 -45.03 5.64
CA LEU A 6 33.57 -43.97 4.76
C LEU A 6 32.93 -42.87 5.63
N LEU A 7 33.56 -41.70 5.65
CA LEU A 7 33.03 -40.48 6.26
C LEU A 7 31.95 -39.88 5.34
N LEU A 8 30.69 -39.85 5.79
CA LEU A 8 29.63 -39.06 5.17
C LEU A 8 29.79 -37.59 5.58
N SER A 9 30.26 -36.76 4.67
CA SER A 9 30.24 -35.30 4.81
C SER A 9 28.82 -34.77 4.56
N SER A 10 28.11 -34.40 5.62
CA SER A 10 26.83 -33.72 5.55
C SER A 10 27.00 -32.30 5.00
N ILE A 11 26.49 -32.06 3.79
CA ILE A 11 26.37 -30.72 3.20
C ILE A 11 25.23 -29.99 3.91
N GLY A 12 25.58 -29.15 4.88
CA GLY A 12 24.64 -28.20 5.48
C GLY A 12 24.31 -27.11 4.46
N ALA A 13 23.09 -27.12 3.92
CA ALA A 13 22.57 -26.00 3.15
C ALA A 13 22.42 -24.79 4.09
N ALA A 14 23.27 -23.78 3.93
CA ALA A 14 23.10 -22.50 4.58
C ALA A 14 21.81 -21.85 4.05
N ILE A 15 20.76 -21.85 4.87
CA ILE A 15 19.54 -21.08 4.61
C ILE A 15 19.92 -19.62 4.82
N ALA A 16 20.18 -18.89 3.73
CA ALA A 16 20.33 -17.44 3.80
C ALA A 16 19.02 -16.83 4.32
N PRO A 17 19.07 -15.90 5.30
CA PRO A 17 17.87 -15.22 5.76
C PRO A 17 17.23 -14.45 4.59
N PRO A 18 15.90 -14.36 4.51
CA PRO A 18 15.25 -13.53 3.51
C PRO A 18 15.75 -12.09 3.66
N SER A 19 16.32 -11.53 2.59
CA SER A 19 16.81 -10.15 2.58
C SER A 19 15.64 -9.22 2.92
N ARG A 20 15.64 -8.65 4.11
CA ARG A 20 14.60 -7.69 4.53
C ARG A 20 14.67 -6.48 3.60
N ALA A 21 13.51 -6.07 3.08
CA ALA A 21 13.39 -4.80 2.39
C ALA A 21 13.53 -3.68 3.42
N GLU A 22 14.63 -2.93 3.36
CA GLU A 22 14.89 -1.80 4.22
C GLU A 22 14.18 -0.57 3.66
N VAL A 23 13.36 0.08 4.48
CA VAL A 23 12.70 1.33 4.09
C VAL A 23 13.66 2.46 4.40
N LEU A 24 14.31 2.98 3.35
CA LEU A 24 15.30 4.04 3.49
C LEU A 24 14.66 5.39 3.80
N VAL A 25 13.52 5.68 3.17
CA VAL A 25 12.80 6.95 3.36
C VAL A 25 11.30 6.72 3.32
N ARG A 26 10.59 7.39 4.24
CA ARG A 26 9.15 7.61 4.16
C ARG A 26 8.90 9.09 4.39
N ALA A 27 8.22 9.76 3.48
CA ALA A 27 8.04 11.20 3.55
C ALA A 27 6.69 11.62 2.96
N GLN A 28 6.22 12.78 3.41
CA GLN A 28 5.18 13.55 2.73
C GLN A 28 5.84 14.73 2.02
N GLY A 29 5.28 15.14 0.89
CA GLY A 29 5.85 16.20 0.09
C GLY A 29 4.88 16.84 -0.89
N ARG A 30 5.43 17.61 -1.82
CA ARG A 30 4.71 18.17 -2.97
C ARG A 30 5.20 17.56 -4.26
N CYS A 31 4.26 17.10 -5.06
CA CYS A 31 4.51 16.49 -6.34
C CYS A 31 3.91 17.31 -7.48
N LYS A 32 4.61 17.31 -8.62
CA LYS A 32 4.14 17.89 -9.87
C LYS A 32 4.35 16.91 -11.01
N LEU A 33 3.27 16.55 -11.70
CA LEU A 33 3.30 15.71 -12.89
C LEU A 33 3.06 16.57 -14.13
N VAL A 34 3.92 16.40 -15.14
CA VAL A 34 3.81 17.07 -16.43
C VAL A 34 3.86 16.01 -17.54
N SER A 35 2.98 16.14 -18.52
CA SER A 35 2.77 15.16 -19.59
C SER A 35 2.54 15.88 -20.89
N GLY A 36 3.37 15.61 -21.90
CA GLY A 36 3.30 16.37 -23.16
C GLY A 36 3.49 17.87 -22.98
N GLY A 37 4.13 18.29 -21.90
CA GLY A 37 4.28 19.70 -21.52
C GLY A 37 3.09 20.31 -20.75
N LEU A 38 1.97 19.59 -20.61
CA LEU A 38 0.81 20.00 -19.82
C LEU A 38 0.93 19.54 -18.37
N LYS A 39 0.44 20.34 -17.42
CA LYS A 39 0.49 20.03 -15.99
C LYS A 39 -0.72 19.20 -15.59
N ASP A 40 -0.53 17.89 -15.50
CA ASP A 40 -1.56 16.93 -15.11
C ASP A 40 -1.85 16.98 -13.60
N TYR A 41 -0.80 17.20 -12.79
CA TYR A 41 -0.92 17.21 -11.34
C TYR A 41 -0.01 18.25 -10.68
N ASN A 42 -0.48 18.87 -9.60
CA ASN A 42 0.32 19.72 -8.72
C ASN A 42 -0.31 19.79 -7.32
N GLY A 43 0.23 19.05 -6.37
CA GLY A 43 -0.36 18.88 -5.04
C GLY A 43 0.52 18.07 -4.10
N HIS A 44 -0.07 17.53 -3.04
CA HIS A 44 0.63 16.75 -2.04
C HIS A 44 0.80 15.28 -2.45
N CYS A 45 1.82 14.64 -1.90
CA CYS A 45 2.08 13.25 -2.18
C CYS A 45 2.79 12.55 -1.03
N LEU A 46 2.63 11.23 -1.00
CA LEU A 46 3.43 10.33 -0.18
C LEU A 46 4.58 9.77 -1.01
N PHE A 47 5.78 9.88 -0.46
CA PHE A 47 7.00 9.34 -1.04
C PHE A 47 7.54 8.23 -0.16
N LYS A 48 7.95 7.12 -0.77
CA LYS A 48 8.72 6.07 -0.10
C LYS A 48 9.88 5.65 -0.98
N HIS A 49 11.05 5.53 -0.39
CA HIS A 49 12.22 4.91 -1.02
C HIS A 49 12.61 3.70 -0.18
N LYS A 50 12.84 2.57 -0.86
CA LYS A 50 13.21 1.30 -0.24
C LYS A 50 14.38 0.70 -1.01
N ALA A 51 15.29 0.08 -0.27
CA ALA A 51 16.28 -0.83 -0.82
C ALA A 51 15.89 -2.26 -0.44
N ALA A 52 15.71 -3.13 -1.44
CA ALA A 52 15.35 -4.52 -1.22
C ALA A 52 16.28 -5.42 -2.04
N GLY A 53 17.14 -6.18 -1.38
CA GLY A 53 17.97 -7.22 -2.02
C GLY A 53 18.83 -6.73 -3.18
N GLY A 54 19.37 -5.51 -3.10
CA GLY A 54 20.17 -4.91 -4.18
C GLY A 54 19.35 -4.25 -5.30
N SER A 55 18.07 -3.94 -5.04
CA SER A 55 17.22 -3.14 -5.92
C SER A 55 16.67 -1.92 -5.20
N ASP A 56 16.59 -0.80 -5.93
CA ASP A 56 15.96 0.44 -5.48
C ASP A 56 14.51 0.49 -5.93
N VAL A 57 13.64 0.87 -4.99
CA VAL A 57 12.20 1.03 -5.23
C VAL A 57 11.73 2.37 -4.70
N PHE A 58 11.24 3.22 -5.59
CA PHE A 58 10.56 4.47 -5.27
C PHE A 58 9.07 4.30 -5.47
N VAL A 59 8.28 4.64 -4.46
CA VAL A 59 6.82 4.66 -4.51
C VAL A 59 6.37 6.10 -4.30
N VAL A 60 5.68 6.66 -5.29
CA VAL A 60 5.11 8.00 -5.22
C VAL A 60 3.61 7.87 -5.38
N ARG A 61 2.87 8.21 -4.32
CA ARG A 61 1.41 8.27 -4.34
C ARG A 61 0.99 9.73 -4.31
N LEU A 62 0.31 10.15 -5.35
CA LEU A 62 -0.30 11.47 -5.42
C LEU A 62 -1.64 11.44 -4.68
N ASP A 63 -2.05 12.59 -4.15
CA ASP A 63 -3.33 12.68 -3.46
C ASP A 63 -4.55 12.55 -4.39
N ASP A 64 -4.35 12.66 -5.71
CA ASP A 64 -5.39 12.34 -6.70
C ASP A 64 -5.63 10.83 -6.87
N GLY A 65 -4.88 9.99 -6.16
CA GLY A 65 -4.96 8.52 -6.23
C GLY A 65 -3.92 7.88 -7.15
N SER A 66 -3.24 8.66 -8.00
CA SER A 66 -2.20 8.15 -8.90
C SER A 66 -1.05 7.54 -8.11
N ASN A 67 -0.62 6.33 -8.50
CA ASN A 67 0.46 5.61 -7.83
C ASN A 67 1.53 5.19 -8.83
N PHE A 68 2.72 5.75 -8.67
CA PHE A 68 3.89 5.45 -9.49
C PHE A 68 4.86 4.59 -8.68
N VAL A 69 5.30 3.49 -9.28
CA VAL A 69 6.30 2.62 -8.67
C VAL A 69 7.48 2.47 -9.61
N PHE A 70 8.58 3.14 -9.27
CA PHE A 70 9.83 3.09 -10.01
C PHE A 70 10.73 2.03 -9.39
N ARG A 71 11.20 1.08 -10.19
CA ARG A 71 12.03 -0.05 -9.71
C ARG A 71 13.23 -0.27 -10.60
N GLY A 72 14.37 -0.59 -10.02
CA GLY A 72 15.59 -0.91 -10.76
C GLY A 72 16.67 -1.53 -9.88
N PRO A 73 17.75 -2.05 -10.48
CA PRO A 73 18.91 -2.54 -9.73
C PRO A 73 19.68 -1.42 -9.02
N ASN A 74 19.44 -0.15 -9.38
CA ASN A 74 19.94 1.04 -8.71
C ASN A 74 19.12 2.27 -9.14
N THR A 75 19.36 3.42 -8.52
CA THR A 75 18.69 4.70 -8.84
C THR A 75 18.92 5.18 -10.27
N GLN A 76 19.99 4.76 -10.95
CA GLN A 76 20.31 5.15 -12.33
C GLN A 76 19.58 4.30 -13.39
N ALA A 77 19.07 3.12 -13.02
CA ALA A 77 18.48 2.15 -13.93
C ALA A 77 17.04 1.79 -13.52
N LEU A 78 16.17 2.79 -13.39
CA LEU A 78 14.79 2.59 -12.98
C LEU A 78 13.85 2.29 -14.15
N SER A 79 12.72 1.65 -13.84
CA SER A 79 11.62 1.37 -14.76
C SER A 79 10.27 1.59 -14.08
N VAL A 80 9.25 1.89 -14.87
CA VAL A 80 7.85 2.05 -14.44
C VAL A 80 6.94 1.22 -15.33
N GLN A 81 5.95 0.56 -14.73
CA GLN A 81 4.89 -0.11 -15.48
C GLN A 81 3.81 0.91 -15.81
N THR A 82 3.55 1.11 -17.11
CA THR A 82 2.42 1.88 -17.62
C THR A 82 1.39 0.94 -18.25
N TYR A 83 0.28 1.50 -18.74
CA TYR A 83 -0.71 0.76 -19.51
C TYR A 83 -0.10 0.15 -20.79
N SER A 84 0.76 0.91 -21.46
CA SER A 84 1.40 0.52 -22.73
C SER A 84 2.63 -0.39 -22.55
N GLY A 85 3.01 -0.71 -21.31
CA GLY A 85 4.09 -1.64 -20.96
C GLY A 85 5.11 -1.07 -19.99
N ILE A 86 6.25 -1.76 -19.84
CA ILE A 86 7.35 -1.28 -19.02
C ILE A 86 8.09 -0.16 -19.76
N ARG A 87 8.39 0.94 -19.06
CA ARG A 87 9.12 2.09 -19.58
C ARG A 87 10.37 2.35 -18.74
N ASN A 88 11.45 2.69 -19.42
CA ASN A 88 12.69 3.11 -18.76
C ASN A 88 12.51 4.50 -18.16
N VAL A 89 13.03 4.69 -16.95
CA VAL A 89 12.88 5.91 -16.18
C VAL A 89 14.26 6.49 -15.92
N ARG A 90 14.44 7.75 -16.33
CA ARG A 90 15.60 8.54 -15.94
C ARG A 90 15.29 9.26 -14.64
N HIS A 91 16.03 8.94 -13.59
CA HIS A 91 15.96 9.64 -12.31
C HIS A 91 17.08 10.68 -12.20
N LYS A 92 16.75 11.82 -11.60
CA LYS A 92 17.70 12.87 -11.24
C LYS A 92 17.39 13.31 -9.82
N ALA A 93 18.35 13.12 -8.93
CA ALA A 93 18.31 13.70 -7.60
C ALA A 93 18.86 15.13 -7.68
N GLU A 94 17.98 16.13 -7.58
CA GLU A 94 18.39 17.54 -7.43
C GLU A 94 18.53 17.87 -5.94
N ARG A 95 19.06 19.05 -5.60
CA ARG A 95 19.31 19.42 -4.20
C ARG A 95 18.06 19.48 -3.34
N ASP A 96 16.92 19.85 -3.92
CA ASP A 96 15.67 20.13 -3.21
C ASP A 96 14.50 19.25 -3.66
N HIS A 97 14.67 18.44 -4.71
CA HIS A 97 13.62 17.58 -5.23
C HIS A 97 14.19 16.46 -6.11
N ASP A 98 13.46 15.36 -6.21
CA ASP A 98 13.72 14.30 -7.18
C ASP A 98 12.93 14.52 -8.47
N VAL A 99 13.48 14.10 -9.60
CA VAL A 99 12.82 14.15 -10.90
C VAL A 99 12.87 12.78 -11.57
N PHE A 100 11.71 12.24 -11.89
CA PHE A 100 11.53 11.01 -12.65
C PHE A 100 10.99 11.34 -14.04
N ILE A 101 11.64 10.85 -15.08
CA ILE A 101 11.31 11.16 -16.48
C ILE A 101 11.18 9.84 -17.25
N TRP A 102 10.07 9.66 -17.95
CA TRP A 102 9.86 8.52 -18.85
C TRP A 102 9.03 8.97 -20.05
N ASP A 103 9.06 8.19 -21.12
CA ASP A 103 8.21 8.40 -22.28
C ASP A 103 7.13 7.30 -22.29
N ASP A 104 5.88 7.68 -22.51
CA ASP A 104 4.73 6.78 -22.57
C ASP A 104 3.86 7.16 -23.75
N GLU A 105 3.62 6.23 -24.68
CA GLU A 105 2.85 6.47 -25.92
C GLU A 105 3.34 7.66 -26.76
N GLY A 106 4.65 7.98 -26.70
CA GLY A 106 5.24 9.13 -27.40
C GLY A 106 5.15 10.44 -26.61
N GLU A 107 4.43 10.45 -25.50
CA GLU A 107 4.34 11.60 -24.60
C GLU A 107 5.41 11.54 -23.51
N ARG A 108 6.15 12.63 -23.37
CA ARG A 108 7.14 12.75 -22.30
C ARG A 108 6.45 13.07 -20.99
N ARG A 109 6.64 12.20 -20.02
CA ARG A 109 6.13 12.30 -18.65
C ARG A 109 7.27 12.71 -17.71
N ARG A 110 6.98 13.64 -16.81
CA ARG A 110 7.92 14.15 -15.80
C ARG A 110 7.22 14.30 -14.46
N LEU A 111 7.65 13.53 -13.47
CA LEU A 111 7.22 13.64 -12.08
C LEU A 111 8.32 14.25 -11.24
N SER A 112 8.06 15.43 -10.67
CA SER A 112 8.95 16.09 -9.71
C SER A 112 8.40 15.90 -8.30
N VAL A 113 9.26 15.52 -7.35
CA VAL A 113 8.90 15.23 -5.96
C VAL A 113 9.79 16.04 -5.02
N ARG A 114 9.21 16.98 -4.29
CA ARG A 114 9.90 17.71 -3.22
C ARG A 114 9.42 17.16 -1.88
N LEU A 115 10.35 16.76 -1.02
CA LEU A 115 10.02 16.27 0.33
C LEU A 115 9.87 17.46 1.29
N ASP A 116 8.76 17.49 2.04
CA ASP A 116 8.53 18.54 3.05
C ASP A 116 8.81 18.00 4.46
N HIS A 117 8.39 16.75 4.73
CA HIS A 117 8.56 16.12 6.03
C HIS A 117 8.98 14.66 5.88
N VAL A 118 10.17 14.33 6.37
CA VAL A 118 10.71 12.96 6.42
C VAL A 118 10.30 12.33 7.74
N GLN A 119 9.53 11.24 7.66
CA GLN A 119 9.11 10.43 8.80
C GLN A 119 10.20 9.40 9.09
N ASN A 120 10.48 9.16 10.38
CA ASN A 120 11.35 8.07 10.79
C ASN A 120 10.72 6.72 10.32
N PRO A 121 11.42 5.92 9.51
CA PRO A 121 10.88 4.66 9.01
C PRO A 121 10.72 3.58 10.09
N ASP A 122 11.39 3.72 11.24
CA ASP A 122 11.49 2.69 12.30
C ASP A 122 10.53 2.90 13.48
N VAL A 123 9.54 3.78 13.33
CA VAL A 123 8.54 3.99 14.41
C VAL A 123 7.67 2.75 14.57
N THR A 124 7.79 2.11 15.73
CA THR A 124 6.94 1.00 16.17
C THR A 124 5.98 1.51 17.26
N PHE A 125 4.81 0.90 17.37
CA PHE A 125 3.91 1.16 18.50
C PHE A 125 4.48 0.41 19.72
N GLU A 126 4.82 1.15 20.77
CA GLU A 126 5.11 0.56 22.09
C GLU A 126 3.77 0.21 22.75
N ASP A 127 3.20 -0.94 22.41
CA ASP A 127 2.14 -1.54 23.22
C ASP A 127 2.79 -2.18 24.47
N GLU A 128 3.30 -1.37 25.40
CA GLU A 128 3.52 -1.85 26.76
C GLU A 128 2.14 -2.05 27.41
N PRO A 129 1.74 -3.29 27.73
CA PRO A 129 0.58 -3.47 28.58
C PRO A 129 0.95 -2.88 29.94
N GLN A 130 0.43 -1.69 30.25
CA GLN A 130 0.36 -1.23 31.63
C GLN A 130 -0.50 -2.26 32.39
N GLN A 131 0.16 -3.27 32.95
CA GLN A 131 -0.36 -3.99 34.10
C GLN A 131 -0.55 -2.93 35.16
N ALA A 132 -1.78 -2.43 35.28
CA ALA A 132 -2.22 -1.74 36.46
C ALA A 132 -2.10 -2.74 37.61
N SER A 133 -0.94 -2.74 38.28
CA SER A 133 -0.80 -3.39 39.57
C SER A 133 -1.72 -2.65 40.52
N THR A 134 -2.82 -3.30 40.87
CA THR A 134 -3.63 -2.97 42.03
C THR A 134 -2.72 -2.91 43.26
N GLY A 135 -2.40 -1.70 43.72
CA GLY A 135 -1.85 -1.50 45.06
C GLY A 135 -0.77 -0.43 45.19
N ALA A 136 -1.15 0.85 45.13
CA ALA A 136 -0.71 1.90 46.06
C ALA A 136 -1.38 3.23 45.68
N LEU A 137 -2.45 3.56 46.41
CA LEU A 137 -3.07 4.88 46.45
C LEU A 137 -2.13 5.85 47.20
N VAL A 138 -1.54 6.85 46.54
CA VAL A 138 -1.27 8.20 47.10
C VAL A 138 -1.03 9.21 45.96
N GLY A 139 -1.91 10.22 45.81
CA GLY A 139 -1.48 11.56 45.38
C GLY A 139 -2.07 12.16 44.09
N ALA A 140 -3.06 13.01 44.28
CA ALA A 140 -3.49 14.17 43.46
C ALA A 140 -4.33 13.95 42.18
N ALA A 141 -5.53 14.54 42.23
CA ALA A 141 -6.63 14.51 41.27
C ALA A 141 -6.37 15.26 39.96
N VAL A 142 -7.04 14.86 38.87
CA VAL A 142 -8.21 15.55 38.25
C VAL A 142 -8.79 14.65 37.13
N GLY A 143 -10.10 14.40 37.18
CA GLY A 143 -10.91 14.25 35.96
C GLY A 143 -11.33 12.84 35.53
N ALA A 144 -12.18 12.18 36.32
CA ALA A 144 -13.05 11.13 35.81
C ALA A 144 -14.14 11.73 34.90
N LEU A 145 -14.39 11.13 33.74
CA LEU A 145 -15.74 11.09 33.16
C LEU A 145 -16.01 9.68 32.62
N ILE A 146 -16.64 8.91 33.51
CA ILE A 146 -17.43 7.72 33.22
C ILE A 146 -18.52 8.10 32.22
N GLY A 147 -18.78 7.21 31.28
CA GLY A 147 -19.82 7.38 30.29
C GLY A 147 -21.24 7.42 30.83
N ASN A 148 -22.11 7.85 29.91
CA ASN A 148 -23.55 7.62 29.84
C ASN A 148 -24.47 8.56 30.63
N LEU A 149 -25.07 9.53 29.94
CA LEU A 149 -26.41 10.02 30.26
C LEU A 149 -27.22 10.30 28.99
N ILE A 150 -28.38 9.65 28.96
CA ILE A 150 -29.50 9.79 28.02
C ILE A 150 -30.15 11.17 28.23
N GLY A 151 -30.41 11.88 27.13
CA GLY A 151 -31.18 13.13 27.14
C GLY A 151 -31.46 13.58 25.71
N GLY A 152 -32.69 13.39 25.25
CA GLY A 152 -33.13 13.66 23.89
C GLY A 152 -33.11 15.15 23.53
N GLY A 153 -32.69 15.40 22.30
CA GLY A 153 -32.88 16.65 21.59
C GLY A 153 -33.05 16.32 20.11
N ASP A 154 -34.31 16.30 19.65
CA ASP A 154 -34.65 16.20 18.24
C ASP A 154 -34.00 17.36 17.49
N SER A 155 -32.97 17.03 16.70
CA SER A 155 -32.44 17.87 15.65
C SER A 155 -32.56 17.08 14.36
N SER A 156 -33.75 17.16 13.77
CA SER A 156 -33.97 16.79 12.37
C SER A 156 -33.13 17.70 11.49
N THR A 157 -31.88 17.31 11.23
CA THR A 157 -31.12 17.78 10.07
C THR A 157 -30.68 16.55 9.32
N SER A 158 -31.56 16.16 8.39
CA SER A 158 -31.33 15.35 7.21
C SER A 158 -30.12 14.40 7.28
N THR A 159 -30.43 13.12 7.48
CA THR A 159 -29.71 12.03 6.83
C THR A 159 -29.68 12.29 5.33
N SER A 160 -28.74 13.13 4.88
CA SER A 160 -28.13 12.91 3.60
C SER A 160 -27.41 11.57 3.77
N ARG A 161 -27.91 10.53 3.10
CA ARG A 161 -27.07 9.40 2.69
C ARG A 161 -26.02 9.98 1.75
N SER A 162 -25.07 10.69 2.34
CA SER A 162 -23.82 11.04 1.72
C SER A 162 -23.25 9.69 1.37
N ARG A 163 -23.22 9.38 0.08
CA ARG A 163 -22.38 8.29 -0.42
C ARG A 163 -21.00 8.63 0.13
N GLU A 164 -20.60 7.94 1.19
CA GLU A 164 -19.23 7.92 1.66
C GLU A 164 -18.44 7.41 0.46
N SER A 165 -17.91 8.34 -0.33
CA SER A 165 -17.10 8.01 -1.49
C SER A 165 -15.93 7.22 -0.95
N ALA A 166 -15.97 5.92 -1.20
CA ALA A 166 -14.97 5.01 -0.72
C ALA A 166 -13.59 5.51 -1.18
N SER A 167 -12.73 5.86 -0.23
CA SER A 167 -11.42 6.43 -0.55
C SER A 167 -10.54 5.35 -1.16
N VAL A 168 -9.97 5.63 -2.33
CA VAL A 168 -9.11 4.70 -3.06
C VAL A 168 -7.94 4.29 -2.15
N GLY A 169 -7.73 2.97 -2.03
CA GLY A 169 -6.72 2.37 -1.17
C GLY A 169 -7.16 2.10 0.27
N ALA A 170 -8.34 2.56 0.69
CA ALA A 170 -8.88 2.22 2.01
C ALA A 170 -9.34 0.74 2.06
N PRO A 171 -9.19 0.06 3.22
CA PRO A 171 -9.69 -1.30 3.40
C PRO A 171 -11.21 -1.36 3.19
N VAL A 172 -11.68 -2.40 2.49
CA VAL A 172 -13.12 -2.69 2.38
C VAL A 172 -13.54 -3.44 3.63
N GLY A 173 -14.11 -2.73 4.61
CA GLY A 173 -14.39 -3.28 5.95
C GLY A 173 -15.14 -4.61 5.93
N GLU A 174 -16.16 -4.74 5.07
CA GLU A 174 -17.00 -5.94 4.99
C GLU A 174 -16.35 -7.15 4.30
N LEU A 175 -15.15 -6.99 3.71
CA LEU A 175 -14.41 -8.07 3.05
C LEU A 175 -13.10 -8.43 3.76
N GLN A 176 -12.77 -7.75 4.87
CA GLN A 176 -11.49 -8.00 5.57
C GLN A 176 -11.37 -9.43 6.11
N ASP A 177 -12.49 -10.12 6.35
CA ASP A 177 -12.53 -11.53 6.76
C ASP A 177 -12.07 -12.52 5.66
N LEU A 178 -11.97 -12.05 4.41
CA LEU A 178 -11.47 -12.83 3.28
C LEU A 178 -9.94 -12.72 3.10
N VAL A 179 -9.30 -11.76 3.77
CA VAL A 179 -7.82 -11.63 3.74
C VAL A 179 -7.19 -12.89 4.36
N GLY A 180 -6.18 -13.44 3.68
CA GLY A 180 -5.49 -14.68 4.00
C GLY A 180 -6.15 -15.96 3.48
N ARG A 181 -7.41 -15.90 3.03
CA ARG A 181 -8.09 -17.06 2.44
C ARG A 181 -7.57 -17.36 1.02
N LYS A 182 -7.64 -18.62 0.62
CA LYS A 182 -7.31 -19.01 -0.77
C LYS A 182 -8.35 -18.46 -1.72
N GLY A 183 -7.92 -17.94 -2.87
CA GLY A 183 -8.80 -17.29 -3.86
C GLY A 183 -10.03 -18.14 -4.23
N GLY A 184 -9.81 -19.40 -4.62
CA GLY A 184 -10.91 -20.32 -4.98
C GLY A 184 -11.90 -20.64 -3.85
N GLN A 185 -11.57 -20.36 -2.59
CA GLN A 185 -12.50 -20.48 -1.45
C GLN A 185 -13.15 -19.14 -1.07
N ALA A 186 -12.52 -18.03 -1.40
CA ALA A 186 -12.98 -16.69 -1.08
C ALA A 186 -13.94 -16.13 -2.14
N GLU A 187 -13.72 -16.42 -3.43
CA GLU A 187 -14.54 -15.92 -4.54
C GLU A 187 -16.03 -16.23 -4.41
N PRO A 188 -16.47 -17.44 -3.99
CA PRO A 188 -17.89 -17.69 -3.77
C PRO A 188 -18.52 -16.81 -2.68
N ASN A 189 -17.72 -16.31 -1.72
CA ASN A 189 -18.21 -15.37 -0.71
C ASN A 189 -18.43 -13.97 -1.29
N LEU A 190 -17.57 -13.52 -2.22
CA LEU A 190 -17.76 -12.26 -2.94
C LEU A 190 -19.06 -12.29 -3.75
N VAL A 191 -19.25 -13.33 -4.55
CA VAL A 191 -20.46 -13.50 -5.38
C VAL A 191 -21.71 -13.59 -4.51
N ARG A 192 -21.67 -14.36 -3.41
CA ARG A 192 -22.79 -14.46 -2.46
C ARG A 192 -23.15 -13.12 -1.82
N ARG A 193 -22.14 -12.27 -1.58
CA ARG A 193 -22.32 -10.91 -1.05
C ARG A 193 -22.75 -9.90 -2.11
N GLY A 194 -22.91 -10.32 -3.37
CA GLY A 194 -23.41 -9.49 -4.47
C GLY A 194 -22.33 -8.72 -5.23
N TYR A 195 -21.04 -9.01 -5.02
CA TYR A 195 -19.97 -8.39 -5.78
C TYR A 195 -19.90 -8.96 -7.20
N ILE A 196 -19.71 -8.07 -8.18
CA ILE A 196 -19.66 -8.44 -9.60
C ILE A 196 -18.23 -8.35 -10.09
N TYR A 197 -17.70 -9.43 -10.66
CA TYR A 197 -16.37 -9.43 -11.26
C TYR A 197 -16.33 -8.51 -12.49
N ARG A 198 -15.34 -7.60 -12.54
CA ARG A 198 -15.15 -6.64 -13.64
C ARG A 198 -13.93 -6.92 -14.48
N GLY A 199 -12.88 -7.50 -13.89
CA GLY A 199 -11.66 -7.82 -14.63
C GLY A 199 -10.50 -8.14 -13.71
N GLY A 200 -9.33 -8.31 -14.29
CA GLY A 200 -8.12 -8.60 -13.52
C GLY A 200 -6.86 -8.45 -14.34
N SER A 201 -5.75 -8.28 -13.64
CA SER A 201 -4.41 -8.19 -14.24
C SER A 201 -3.46 -9.11 -13.51
N THR A 202 -2.45 -9.61 -14.23
CA THR A 202 -1.40 -10.44 -13.63
C THR A 202 -0.13 -9.59 -13.52
N GLY A 203 0.36 -9.40 -12.30
CA GLY A 203 1.69 -8.88 -12.02
C GLY A 203 2.74 -9.99 -11.97
N ILE A 204 3.99 -9.62 -11.70
CA ILE A 204 5.13 -10.54 -11.70
C ILE A 204 5.00 -11.64 -10.62
N SER A 205 4.50 -11.29 -9.43
CA SER A 205 4.36 -12.21 -8.29
C SER A 205 2.95 -12.24 -7.70
N SER A 206 2.07 -11.33 -8.12
CA SER A 206 0.72 -11.20 -7.62
C SER A 206 -0.29 -11.04 -8.75
N LYS A 207 -1.52 -11.46 -8.50
CA LYS A 207 -2.66 -11.30 -9.40
C LYS A 207 -3.63 -10.31 -8.78
N PHE A 208 -4.14 -9.39 -9.59
CA PHE A 208 -5.15 -8.43 -9.19
C PHE A 208 -6.48 -8.81 -9.81
N SER A 209 -7.54 -8.76 -9.02
CA SER A 209 -8.92 -8.86 -9.52
C SER A 209 -9.72 -7.65 -9.05
N PHE A 210 -10.60 -7.17 -9.92
CA PHE A 210 -11.43 -6.00 -9.70
C PHE A 210 -12.89 -6.41 -9.68
N TRP A 211 -13.60 -5.91 -8.67
CA TRP A 211 -14.97 -6.28 -8.34
C TRP A 211 -15.79 -5.03 -8.06
N GLU A 212 -17.01 -4.98 -8.56
CA GLU A 212 -17.95 -3.91 -8.25
C GLU A 212 -18.77 -4.25 -7.01
N GLN A 213 -18.79 -3.33 -6.05
CA GLN A 213 -19.58 -3.44 -4.83
C GLN A 213 -21.07 -3.21 -5.11
N PRO A 214 -21.97 -4.07 -4.60
CA PRO A 214 -23.40 -3.89 -4.80
C PRO A 214 -23.93 -2.64 -4.09
N GLY A 215 -24.93 -2.00 -4.70
CA GLY A 215 -25.62 -0.83 -4.13
C GLY A 215 -24.86 0.49 -4.25
N THR A 216 -23.55 0.50 -4.01
CA THR A 216 -22.71 1.70 -4.10
C THR A 216 -22.02 1.85 -5.47
N GLY A 217 -21.72 0.74 -6.15
CA GLY A 217 -20.94 0.75 -7.40
C GLY A 217 -19.46 1.07 -7.20
N ASN A 218 -18.93 1.03 -5.96
CA ASN A 218 -17.50 1.25 -5.75
C ASN A 218 -16.67 0.13 -6.37
N CYS A 219 -15.50 0.46 -6.92
CA CYS A 219 -14.57 -0.55 -7.39
C CYS A 219 -13.73 -1.09 -6.23
N VAL A 220 -13.57 -2.40 -6.16
CA VAL A 220 -12.78 -3.11 -5.15
C VAL A 220 -11.69 -3.90 -5.83
N GLY A 221 -10.44 -3.62 -5.46
CA GLY A 221 -9.27 -4.35 -5.92
C GLY A 221 -8.83 -5.39 -4.88
N ILE A 222 -8.59 -6.61 -5.35
CA ILE A 222 -8.09 -7.73 -4.55
C ILE A 222 -6.74 -8.17 -5.10
N GLU A 223 -5.70 -8.05 -4.28
CA GLU A 223 -4.38 -8.59 -4.58
C GLU A 223 -4.26 -10.01 -4.05
N THR A 224 -3.86 -10.93 -4.92
CA THR A 224 -3.65 -12.35 -4.62
C THR A 224 -2.19 -12.71 -4.82
N SER A 225 -1.52 -13.21 -3.79
CA SER A 225 -0.16 -13.77 -3.86
C SER A 225 -0.19 -15.16 -3.27
N ASP A 226 0.59 -16.09 -3.83
CA ASP A 226 0.67 -17.48 -3.35
C ASP A 226 -0.71 -18.16 -3.24
N GLY A 227 -1.62 -17.76 -4.14
CA GLY A 227 -3.00 -18.23 -4.20
C GLY A 227 -3.92 -17.73 -3.08
N ARG A 228 -3.48 -16.76 -2.27
CA ARG A 228 -4.23 -16.18 -1.13
C ARG A 228 -4.47 -14.70 -1.32
N TYR A 229 -5.60 -14.23 -0.81
CA TYR A 229 -5.92 -12.80 -0.79
C TYR A 229 -5.01 -12.09 0.22
N GLN A 230 -4.15 -11.22 -0.26
CA GLN A 230 -3.21 -10.48 0.59
C GLN A 230 -3.79 -9.15 1.01
N LYS A 231 -4.61 -8.54 0.15
CA LYS A 231 -5.13 -7.20 0.34
C LYS A 231 -6.43 -7.01 -0.42
N ILE A 232 -7.41 -6.38 0.24
CA ILE A 232 -8.70 -6.00 -0.34
C ILE A 232 -8.97 -4.55 0.01
N VAL A 233 -8.97 -3.69 -1.02
CA VAL A 233 -9.13 -2.24 -0.86
C VAL A 233 -10.02 -1.67 -1.96
N TYR A 234 -10.57 -0.49 -1.72
CA TYR A 234 -11.20 0.26 -2.79
C TYR A 234 -10.17 0.65 -3.85
N ALA A 235 -10.53 0.49 -5.12
CA ALA A 235 -9.72 0.83 -6.28
C ALA A 235 -10.34 2.03 -6.99
N ASP A 236 -9.59 2.62 -7.93
CA ASP A 236 -10.13 3.65 -8.81
C ASP A 236 -11.31 3.07 -9.60
N ARG A 237 -12.34 3.89 -9.86
CA ARG A 237 -13.53 3.44 -10.59
C ARG A 237 -13.17 2.92 -11.98
N SER A 238 -12.19 3.51 -12.64
CA SER A 238 -11.70 3.10 -13.97
C SER A 238 -11.12 1.68 -14.01
N SER A 239 -10.76 1.09 -12.86
CA SER A 239 -10.30 -0.31 -12.81
C SER A 239 -11.43 -1.33 -12.97
N CYS A 240 -12.69 -0.89 -12.91
CA CYS A 240 -13.89 -1.71 -13.02
C CYS A 240 -14.68 -1.47 -14.31
N ASP A 241 -14.18 -0.62 -15.21
CA ASP A 241 -14.75 -0.31 -16.52
C ASP A 241 -14.18 -1.23 -17.61
#